data_AF-A0A7S2L463-F1
#
_entry.id   AF-A0A7S2L463-F1
#
_cell.length_a   1.000
_cell.length_b   1.000
_cell.length_c   1.000
_cell.angle_alpha   90.00
_cell.angle_beta   90.00
_cell.angle_gamma   90.00
#
_symmetry.space_group_name_H-M   'P 1'
#
loop_
_entity.id
_entity.type
_entity.pdbx_description
1 polymer ?
#
loop_
_entity_poly.entity_id
_entity_poly.type
_entity_poly.pdbx_seq_one_letter_code
_entity_poly.pdbx_strand_id
1 'polypeptide(L)'
;AGGRSRSRTREPLAPASIHEVQTLSQLMRLLERWPRSKLLRMSMEDAAGMLQAAARVKYYAADVFGDVTSAVKVHLRGRGVLKPQDIAEVVSGLADVNAYDKELFDLAARVLNTQSTQQLDRPVRKRLLAAFKKVGHDLESPVIQQMIQQEKAARYEDACEEVAACWQKPGALSGAAM
;
A
#
# COMPACT_ATOMS: atom_id res chain seq x y z
N ALA A 1 -3.76 52.43 16.49
CA ALA A 1 -2.97 51.83 15.39
C ALA A 1 -2.84 50.33 15.62
N GLY A 2 -3.58 49.50 14.88
CA GLY A 2 -3.60 48.05 15.05
C GLY A 2 -2.86 47.36 13.89
N GLY A 3 -1.62 46.95 14.13
CA GLY A 3 -0.81 46.22 13.16
C GLY A 3 -1.33 44.79 12.99
N ARG A 4 -1.97 44.52 11.86
CA ARG A 4 -2.31 43.15 11.44
C ARG A 4 -1.03 42.47 10.97
N SER A 5 -0.46 41.60 11.81
CA SER A 5 0.55 40.62 11.39
C SER A 5 -0.03 39.78 10.26
N ARG A 6 0.37 40.10 9.02
CA ARG A 6 0.18 39.23 7.86
C ARG A 6 1.13 38.05 8.05
N SER A 7 0.63 36.97 8.64
CA SER A 7 1.22 35.65 8.53
C SER A 7 1.37 35.36 7.04
N ARG A 8 2.59 35.53 6.51
CA ARG A 8 2.98 35.04 5.20
C ARG A 8 2.85 33.52 5.27
N THR A 9 1.71 33.00 4.84
CA THR A 9 1.56 31.59 4.53
C THR A 9 2.62 31.28 3.49
N ARG A 10 3.75 30.71 3.90
CA ARG A 10 4.77 30.22 2.98
C ARG A 10 4.07 29.16 2.15
N GLU A 11 3.84 29.49 0.88
CA GLU A 11 3.31 28.51 -0.06
C GLU A 11 4.29 27.33 -0.07
N PRO A 12 3.81 26.10 0.22
CA PRO A 12 4.70 24.96 0.29
C PRO A 12 5.35 24.77 -1.08
N LEU A 13 6.68 24.64 -1.07
CA LEU A 13 7.47 24.38 -2.27
C LEU A 13 6.88 23.19 -3.03
N ALA A 14 6.87 23.28 -4.37
CA ALA A 14 6.40 22.17 -5.20
C ALA A 14 7.26 20.93 -4.88
N PRO A 15 6.65 19.74 -4.70
CA PRO A 15 7.37 18.54 -4.33
C PRO A 15 8.37 18.19 -5.45
N ALA A 16 9.56 17.73 -5.06
CA ALA A 16 10.57 17.29 -6.01
C ALA A 16 10.25 15.90 -6.56
N SER A 17 9.57 15.07 -5.76
CA SER A 17 9.22 13.68 -6.10
C SER A 17 7.76 13.34 -5.77
N ILE A 18 7.25 12.25 -6.33
CA ILE A 18 5.88 11.79 -6.08
C ILE A 18 5.67 11.33 -4.63
N HIS A 19 6.73 10.83 -4.01
CA HIS A 19 6.71 10.34 -2.64
C HIS A 19 6.56 11.48 -1.63
N GLU A 20 7.00 12.69 -1.97
CA GLU A 20 6.89 13.91 -1.16
C GLU A 20 5.51 14.57 -1.20
N VAL A 21 4.60 14.11 -2.06
CA VAL A 21 3.28 14.71 -2.20
C VAL A 21 2.47 14.47 -0.91
N GLN A 22 2.14 15.57 -0.22
CA GLN A 22 1.35 15.57 1.01
C GLN A 22 -0.04 16.21 0.84
N THR A 23 -0.22 17.06 -0.17
CA THR A 23 -1.47 17.82 -0.37
C THR A 23 -2.03 17.63 -1.77
N LEU A 24 -3.35 17.81 -1.90
CA LEU A 24 -4.04 17.71 -3.19
C LEU A 24 -3.48 18.69 -4.23
N SER A 25 -3.22 19.94 -3.83
CA SER A 25 -2.68 20.96 -4.73
C SER A 25 -1.30 20.59 -5.28
N GLN A 26 -0.46 19.95 -4.46
CA GLN A 26 0.83 19.43 -4.90
C GLN A 26 0.66 18.30 -5.92
N LEU A 27 -0.28 17.38 -5.69
CA LEU A 27 -0.58 16.29 -6.61
C LEU A 27 -1.08 16.82 -7.96
N MET A 28 -2.03 17.76 -7.95
CA MET A 28 -2.57 18.35 -9.18
C MET A 28 -1.51 19.07 -10.00
N ARG A 29 -0.67 19.90 -9.37
CA ARG A 29 0.45 20.58 -10.06
C ARG A 29 1.44 19.59 -10.66
N LEU A 30 1.64 18.44 -10.01
CA LEU A 30 2.52 17.38 -10.51
C LEU A 30 1.88 16.68 -11.71
N LEU A 31 0.58 16.36 -11.65
CA LEU A 31 -0.17 15.75 -12.75
C LEU A 31 -0.27 16.67 -13.99
N GLU A 32 -0.49 17.97 -13.81
CA GLU A 32 -0.50 18.96 -14.90
C GLU A 32 0.83 19.01 -15.66
N ARG A 33 1.95 18.73 -14.97
CA ARG A 33 3.28 18.71 -15.57
C ARG A 33 3.61 17.40 -16.28
N TRP A 34 2.82 16.35 -16.06
CA TRP A 34 3.13 15.01 -16.55
C TRP A 34 2.30 14.71 -17.80
N PRO A 35 2.94 14.59 -18.97
CA PRO A 35 2.21 14.21 -20.17
C PRO A 35 1.68 12.79 -20.02
N ARG A 36 0.56 12.49 -20.67
CA ARG A 36 -0.04 11.14 -20.71
C ARG A 36 0.97 10.05 -21.08
N SER A 37 1.90 10.35 -22.00
CA SER A 37 2.97 9.44 -22.41
C SER A 37 3.92 9.05 -21.27
N LYS A 38 4.11 9.94 -20.28
CA LYS A 38 4.89 9.66 -19.08
C LYS A 38 4.11 8.73 -18.16
N LEU A 39 2.82 8.97 -17.93
CA LEU A 39 1.96 8.12 -17.10
C LEU A 39 1.95 6.66 -17.60
N LEU A 40 1.85 6.47 -18.92
CA LEU A 40 1.86 5.14 -19.54
C LEU A 40 3.20 4.40 -19.48
N ARG A 41 4.31 5.11 -19.19
CA ARG A 41 5.67 4.58 -19.13
C ARG A 41 6.28 4.67 -17.72
N MET A 42 5.46 4.94 -16.71
CA MET A 42 5.93 5.01 -15.32
C MET A 42 6.52 3.67 -14.89
N SER A 43 7.56 3.73 -14.06
CA SER A 43 8.05 2.55 -13.38
C SER A 43 7.00 2.04 -12.38
N MET A 44 7.11 0.76 -11.98
CA MET A 44 6.21 0.20 -10.96
C MET A 44 6.32 0.97 -9.63
N GLU A 45 7.52 1.41 -9.27
CA GLU A 45 7.82 2.23 -8.08
C GLU A 45 7.13 3.60 -8.15
N ASP A 46 7.24 4.30 -9.28
CA ASP A 46 6.57 5.59 -9.46
C ASP A 46 5.04 5.42 -9.44
N ALA A 47 4.51 4.34 -10.03
CA ALA A 47 3.08 4.05 -10.04
C ALA A 47 2.57 3.75 -8.63
N ALA A 48 3.32 2.98 -7.84
CA ALA A 48 3.05 2.77 -6.42
C ALA A 48 3.04 4.11 -5.66
N GLY A 49 4.06 4.94 -5.86
CA GLY A 49 4.16 6.26 -5.25
C GLY A 49 2.98 7.18 -5.59
N MET A 50 2.54 7.18 -6.85
CA MET A 50 1.35 7.92 -7.31
C MET A 50 0.08 7.46 -6.60
N LEU A 51 -0.16 6.16 -6.57
CA LEU A 51 -1.37 5.59 -5.97
C LEU A 51 -1.40 5.83 -4.46
N GLN A 52 -0.26 5.73 -3.79
CA GLN A 52 -0.13 6.06 -2.36
C GLN A 52 -0.34 7.56 -2.11
N ALA A 53 0.25 8.44 -2.93
CA ALA A 53 0.03 9.88 -2.84
C ALA A 53 -1.46 10.23 -3.02
N ALA A 54 -2.11 9.65 -4.03
CA ALA A 54 -3.52 9.84 -4.30
C ALA A 54 -4.41 9.31 -3.17
N ALA A 55 -4.08 8.15 -2.59
CA ALA A 55 -4.76 7.60 -1.42
C ALA A 55 -4.68 8.54 -0.21
N ARG A 56 -3.50 9.10 0.08
CA ARG A 56 -3.31 10.06 1.19
C ARG A 56 -4.18 11.30 1.05
N VAL A 57 -4.28 11.85 -0.16
CA VAL A 57 -5.05 13.07 -0.44
C VAL A 57 -6.50 12.81 -0.86
N LYS A 58 -6.92 11.53 -0.87
CA LYS A 58 -8.26 11.06 -1.32
C LYS A 58 -8.64 11.58 -2.70
N TYR A 59 -7.70 11.58 -3.63
CA TYR A 59 -7.90 12.02 -5.00
C TYR A 59 -8.15 10.84 -5.93
N TYR A 60 -9.12 10.98 -6.82
CA TYR A 60 -9.39 10.04 -7.90
C TYR A 60 -9.76 10.79 -9.18
N ALA A 61 -9.06 10.50 -10.26
CA ALA A 61 -9.36 10.99 -11.60
C ALA A 61 -9.29 9.82 -12.58
N ALA A 62 -10.43 9.50 -13.20
CA ALA A 62 -10.62 8.26 -13.94
C ALA A 62 -9.66 8.13 -15.15
N ASP A 63 -9.34 9.24 -15.81
CA ASP A 63 -8.41 9.33 -16.93
C ASP A 63 -6.96 9.02 -16.48
N VAL A 64 -6.49 9.71 -15.45
CA VAL A 64 -5.14 9.51 -14.88
C VAL A 64 -4.99 8.08 -14.36
N PHE A 65 -5.97 7.59 -13.60
CA PHE A 65 -5.94 6.24 -13.06
C PHE A 65 -6.09 5.18 -14.16
N GLY A 66 -6.83 5.45 -15.24
CA GLY A 66 -6.90 4.57 -16.40
C GLY A 66 -5.52 4.38 -17.05
N ASP A 67 -4.75 5.46 -17.21
CA ASP A 67 -3.40 5.38 -17.76
C ASP A 67 -2.41 4.71 -16.80
N VAL A 68 -2.46 5.03 -15.50
CA VAL A 68 -1.59 4.41 -14.48
C VAL A 68 -1.88 2.91 -14.33
N THR A 69 -3.15 2.51 -14.24
CA THR A 69 -3.53 1.09 -14.16
C THR A 69 -3.14 0.34 -15.43
N SER A 70 -3.21 0.97 -16.59
CA SER A 70 -2.72 0.39 -17.85
C SER A 70 -1.21 0.15 -17.82
N ALA A 71 -0.43 1.11 -17.33
CA ALA A 71 1.02 0.95 -17.16
C ALA A 71 1.35 -0.19 -16.18
N VAL A 72 0.64 -0.25 -15.05
CA VAL A 72 0.78 -1.34 -14.06
C VAL A 72 0.47 -2.70 -14.68
N LYS A 73 -0.63 -2.82 -15.44
CA LYS A 73 -0.97 -4.09 -16.12
C LYS A 73 0.11 -4.54 -17.09
N VAL A 74 0.75 -3.60 -17.80
CA VAL A 74 1.89 -3.91 -18.68
C VAL A 74 3.06 -4.49 -17.88
N HIS A 75 3.39 -3.89 -16.72
CA HIS A 75 4.44 -4.42 -15.84
C HIS A 75 4.09 -5.81 -15.30
N LEU A 76 2.86 -6.01 -14.81
CA LEU A 76 2.41 -7.29 -14.25
C LEU A 76 2.34 -8.42 -15.28
N ARG A 77 2.06 -8.10 -16.56
CA ARG A 77 2.11 -9.08 -17.66
C ARG A 77 3.52 -9.31 -18.20
N GLY A 78 4.45 -8.40 -17.90
CA GLY A 78 5.83 -8.51 -18.31
C GLY A 78 6.55 -9.68 -17.65
N ARG A 79 7.70 -10.06 -18.20
CA ARG A 79 8.59 -11.09 -17.62
C ARG A 79 9.64 -10.50 -16.66
N GLY A 80 9.51 -9.22 -16.33
CA GLY A 80 10.45 -8.52 -15.45
C GLY A 80 10.33 -9.00 -14.01
N VAL A 81 11.45 -8.95 -13.28
CA VAL A 81 11.43 -9.15 -11.83
C VAL A 81 10.82 -7.91 -11.19
N LEU A 82 9.61 -8.05 -10.66
CA LEU A 82 8.94 -7.00 -9.90
C LEU A 82 9.26 -7.16 -8.42
N LYS A 83 9.42 -6.05 -7.70
CA LYS A 83 9.53 -6.10 -6.24
C LYS A 83 8.14 -6.37 -5.66
N PRO A 84 7.97 -7.38 -4.79
CA PRO A 84 6.68 -7.65 -4.16
C PRO A 84 6.13 -6.46 -3.35
N GLN A 85 7.03 -5.62 -2.81
CA GLN A 85 6.67 -4.39 -2.11
C GLN A 85 5.92 -3.41 -3.02
N ASP A 86 6.41 -3.17 -4.25
CA ASP A 86 5.77 -2.25 -5.19
C ASP A 86 4.37 -2.77 -5.59
N ILE A 87 4.22 -4.08 -5.78
CA ILE A 87 2.92 -4.71 -6.05
C ILE A 87 1.96 -4.47 -4.88
N ALA A 88 2.42 -4.68 -3.65
CA ALA A 88 1.62 -4.44 -2.46
C ALA A 88 1.19 -2.98 -2.31
N GLU A 89 2.08 -2.03 -2.62
CA GLU A 89 1.77 -0.60 -2.58
C GLU A 89 0.78 -0.19 -3.66
N VAL A 90 0.89 -0.73 -4.87
CA VAL A 90 -0.09 -0.50 -5.94
C VAL A 90 -1.47 -1.05 -5.56
N VAL A 91 -1.55 -2.31 -5.13
CA VAL A 91 -2.82 -2.97 -4.79
C VAL A 91 -3.50 -2.28 -3.60
N SER A 92 -2.73 -1.93 -2.56
CA SER A 92 -3.28 -1.20 -1.41
C SER A 92 -3.68 0.23 -1.75
N GLY A 93 -2.89 0.94 -2.54
CA GLY A 93 -3.22 2.30 -2.99
C GLY A 93 -4.51 2.34 -3.81
N LEU A 94 -4.71 1.38 -4.72
CA LEU A 94 -5.96 1.22 -5.48
C LEU A 94 -7.16 0.89 -4.58
N ALA A 95 -6.97 -0.02 -3.62
CA ALA A 95 -8.01 -0.33 -2.64
C ALA A 95 -8.35 0.90 -1.76
N ASP A 96 -7.37 1.74 -1.45
CA ASP A 96 -7.57 2.91 -0.61
C ASP A 96 -8.31 4.07 -1.27
N VAL A 97 -8.16 4.22 -2.58
CA VAL A 97 -8.96 5.17 -3.39
C VAL A 97 -10.24 4.57 -3.94
N ASN A 98 -10.60 3.34 -3.56
CA ASN A 98 -11.73 2.57 -4.08
C ASN A 98 -11.72 2.39 -5.62
N ALA A 99 -10.54 2.29 -6.23
CA ALA A 99 -10.36 2.05 -7.66
C ALA A 99 -10.14 0.55 -7.95
N TYR A 100 -11.20 -0.25 -7.79
CA TYR A 100 -11.11 -1.69 -8.02
C TYR A 100 -11.07 -2.02 -9.52
N ASP A 101 -10.02 -2.75 -9.93
CA ASP A 101 -9.88 -3.35 -11.26
C ASP A 101 -9.63 -4.85 -11.09
N LYS A 102 -10.65 -5.66 -11.40
CA LYS A 102 -10.60 -7.12 -11.22
C LYS A 102 -9.38 -7.73 -11.91
N GLU A 103 -9.11 -7.34 -13.14
CA GLU A 103 -8.02 -7.91 -13.93
C GLU A 103 -6.66 -7.57 -13.33
N LEU A 104 -6.48 -6.34 -12.85
CA LEU A 104 -5.24 -5.93 -12.18
C LEU A 104 -5.01 -6.72 -10.89
N PHE A 105 -6.05 -6.91 -10.08
CA PHE A 105 -5.97 -7.70 -8.85
C PHE A 105 -5.68 -9.18 -9.14
N ASP A 106 -6.30 -9.76 -10.18
CA ASP A 106 -6.02 -11.12 -10.65
C ASP A 106 -4.55 -11.26 -11.11
N LEU A 107 -4.05 -10.29 -11.88
CA LEU A 107 -2.66 -10.27 -12.35
C LEU A 107 -1.69 -10.13 -11.18
N ALA A 108 -1.96 -9.24 -10.22
CA ALA A 108 -1.14 -9.09 -9.03
C ALA A 108 -1.08 -10.39 -8.21
N ALA A 109 -2.22 -11.05 -8.00
CA ALA A 109 -2.28 -12.34 -7.32
C ALA A 109 -1.45 -13.42 -8.06
N ARG A 110 -1.53 -13.47 -9.39
CA ARG A 110 -0.73 -14.40 -10.20
C ARG A 110 0.77 -14.14 -10.07
N VAL A 111 1.20 -12.88 -10.15
CA VAL A 111 2.63 -12.53 -9.99
C VAL A 111 3.13 -12.91 -8.59
N LEU A 112 2.35 -12.59 -7.55
CA LEU A 112 2.67 -12.97 -6.17
C LEU A 112 2.69 -14.49 -5.96
N ASN A 113 1.92 -15.26 -6.74
CA ASN A 113 1.97 -16.72 -6.68
C ASN A 113 3.27 -17.27 -7.29
N THR A 114 3.79 -16.61 -8.32
CA THR A 114 5.07 -17.00 -8.95
C THR A 114 6.29 -16.59 -8.13
N GLN A 115 6.21 -15.47 -7.40
CA GLN A 115 7.26 -14.97 -6.53
C GLN A 115 7.00 -15.46 -5.11
N SER A 116 7.57 -16.63 -4.76
CA SER A 116 7.37 -17.33 -3.47
C SER A 116 6.94 -16.41 -2.32
N THR A 117 5.67 -16.55 -1.90
CA THR A 117 5.06 -15.70 -0.84
C THR A 117 5.80 -15.77 0.50
N GLN A 118 6.66 -16.77 0.69
CA GLN A 118 7.53 -16.90 1.86
C GLN A 118 8.50 -15.73 2.03
N GLN A 119 8.81 -15.02 0.94
CA GLN A 119 9.70 -13.85 0.96
C GLN A 119 8.98 -12.55 1.33
N LEU A 120 7.66 -12.57 1.52
CA LEU A 120 6.91 -11.39 1.92
C LEU A 120 7.01 -11.17 3.42
N ASP A 121 7.55 -10.01 3.79
CA ASP A 121 7.52 -9.53 5.17
C ASP A 121 6.07 -9.47 5.68
N ARG A 122 5.89 -9.85 6.95
CA ARG A 122 4.60 -9.84 7.63
C ARG A 122 3.80 -8.53 7.47
N PRO A 123 4.36 -7.31 7.62
CA PRO A 123 3.62 -6.07 7.38
C PRO A 123 3.09 -5.93 5.94
N VAL A 124 3.87 -6.35 4.95
CA VAL A 124 3.48 -6.30 3.53
C VAL A 124 2.34 -7.28 3.27
N ARG A 125 2.45 -8.50 3.79
CA ARG A 125 1.40 -9.53 3.70
C ARG A 125 0.09 -9.08 4.35
N LYS A 126 0.14 -8.48 5.56
CA LYS A 126 -1.04 -7.90 6.23
C LYS A 126 -1.71 -6.83 5.38
N ARG A 127 -0.91 -5.94 4.77
CA ARG A 127 -1.42 -4.86 3.91
C ARG A 127 -2.11 -5.41 2.66
N LEU A 128 -1.50 -6.39 1.99
CA LEU A 128 -2.10 -7.07 0.83
C LEU A 128 -3.43 -7.74 1.19
N LEU A 129 -3.46 -8.55 2.26
CA LEU A 129 -4.69 -9.21 2.71
C LEU A 129 -5.80 -8.21 3.05
N ALA A 130 -5.45 -7.11 3.70
CA ALA A 130 -6.41 -6.03 3.99
C ALA A 130 -6.94 -5.40 2.70
N ALA A 131 -6.08 -5.15 1.71
CA ALA A 131 -6.47 -4.59 0.41
C ALA A 131 -7.43 -5.53 -0.36
N PHE A 132 -7.08 -6.81 -0.50
CA PHE A 132 -7.93 -7.81 -1.16
C PHE A 132 -9.30 -7.94 -0.46
N LYS A 133 -9.30 -8.00 0.87
CA LYS A 133 -10.54 -8.04 1.67
C LYS A 133 -11.38 -6.78 1.49
N LYS A 134 -10.75 -5.60 1.46
CA LYS A 134 -11.43 -4.30 1.35
C LYS A 134 -12.22 -4.17 0.05
N VAL A 135 -11.68 -4.67 -1.06
CA VAL A 135 -12.35 -4.63 -2.37
C VAL A 135 -13.21 -5.88 -2.64
N GLY A 136 -13.29 -6.82 -1.70
CA GLY A 136 -14.05 -8.07 -1.86
C GLY A 136 -13.51 -8.96 -3.00
N HIS A 137 -12.20 -8.90 -3.26
CA HIS A 137 -11.58 -9.74 -4.29
C HIS A 137 -11.43 -11.18 -3.79
N ASP A 138 -11.51 -12.12 -4.71
CA ASP A 138 -11.58 -13.56 -4.44
C ASP A 138 -10.48 -14.02 -3.46
N LEU A 139 -10.90 -14.36 -2.24
CA LEU A 139 -10.01 -14.83 -1.20
C LEU A 139 -9.65 -16.31 -1.37
N GLU A 140 -10.30 -17.04 -2.27
CA GLU A 140 -10.06 -18.47 -2.51
C GLU A 140 -8.83 -18.73 -3.38
N SER A 141 -8.26 -17.69 -4.00
CA SER A 141 -7.01 -17.80 -4.74
C SER A 141 -5.92 -18.48 -3.90
N PRO A 142 -5.22 -19.52 -4.41
CA PRO A 142 -4.26 -20.30 -3.63
C PRO A 142 -3.18 -19.45 -2.94
N VAL A 143 -2.73 -18.40 -3.60
CA VAL A 143 -1.73 -17.46 -3.07
C VAL A 143 -2.28 -16.67 -1.87
N ILE A 144 -3.55 -16.26 -1.92
CA ILE A 144 -4.21 -15.51 -0.85
C ILE A 144 -4.46 -16.45 0.34
N GLN A 145 -4.90 -17.69 0.07
CA GLN A 145 -5.05 -18.71 1.10
C GLN A 145 -3.73 -19.02 1.81
N GLN A 146 -2.64 -19.14 1.05
CA GLN A 146 -1.30 -19.32 1.62
C GLN A 146 -0.90 -18.13 2.51
N MET A 147 -1.15 -16.89 2.08
CA MET A 147 -0.90 -15.71 2.91
C MET A 147 -1.75 -15.69 4.18
N ILE A 148 -3.02 -16.10 4.11
CA ILE A 148 -3.91 -16.23 5.26
C ILE A 148 -3.35 -17.26 6.25
N GLN A 149 -2.89 -18.42 5.76
CA GLN A 149 -2.30 -19.46 6.60
C GLN A 149 -1.01 -18.98 7.28
N GLN A 150 -0.11 -18.30 6.55
CA GLN A 150 1.10 -17.72 7.11
C GLN A 150 0.79 -16.68 8.20
N GLU A 151 -0.20 -15.83 8.00
CA GLU A 151 -0.59 -14.84 9.01
C GLU A 151 -1.27 -15.48 10.23
N LYS A 152 -2.02 -16.57 10.05
CA LYS A 152 -2.56 -17.36 11.18
C LYS A 152 -1.45 -18.03 12.00
N ALA A 153 -0.47 -18.64 11.33
CA ALA A 153 0.68 -19.25 11.99
C ALA A 153 1.48 -18.21 12.79
N ALA A 154 1.82 -17.07 12.18
CA ALA A 154 2.56 -16.00 12.85
C ALA A 154 1.82 -15.45 14.08
N ARG A 155 0.48 -15.35 14.05
CA ARG A 155 -0.30 -14.93 15.23
C ARG A 155 -0.29 -15.96 16.35
N TYR A 156 -0.28 -17.25 16.00
CA TYR A 156 -0.18 -18.32 16.97
C TYR A 156 1.18 -18.31 17.66
N GLU A 157 2.26 -18.10 16.90
CA GLU A 157 3.61 -17.94 17.42
C GLU A 157 3.71 -16.74 18.38
N ASP A 158 3.23 -15.56 17.98
CA ASP A 158 3.19 -14.38 18.87
C ASP A 158 2.46 -14.68 20.19
N ALA A 159 1.31 -15.35 20.12
CA ALA A 159 0.52 -15.69 21.30
C ALA A 159 1.25 -16.68 22.22
N CYS A 160 1.99 -17.63 21.64
CA CYS A 160 2.81 -18.57 22.41
C CYS A 160 3.99 -17.86 23.08
N GLU A 161 4.64 -16.92 22.38
CA GLU A 161 5.71 -16.08 22.94
C GLU A 161 5.21 -15.19 24.08
N GLU A 162 4.05 -14.54 23.91
CA GLU A 162 3.42 -13.72 24.95
C GLU A 162 3.10 -14.55 26.20
N VAL A 163 2.51 -15.74 26.02
CA VAL A 163 2.23 -16.66 27.11
C VAL A 163 3.55 -17.06 27.79
N ALA A 164 4.56 -17.53 27.04
CA ALA A 164 5.86 -17.91 27.61
C ALA A 164 6.53 -16.76 28.38
N ALA A 165 6.47 -15.53 27.86
CA ALA A 165 6.99 -14.35 28.52
C ALA A 165 6.24 -14.01 29.82
N CYS A 166 4.94 -14.29 29.90
CA CYS A 166 4.16 -14.16 31.13
C CYS A 166 4.62 -15.13 32.22
N TRP A 167 4.99 -16.37 31.87
CA TRP A 167 5.50 -17.36 32.83
C TRP A 167 6.91 -17.05 33.34
N GLN A 168 7.72 -16.33 32.56
CA GLN A 168 9.11 -16.02 32.89
C GLN A 168 9.29 -14.82 33.82
N LYS A 169 8.26 -14.02 34.13
CA LYS A 169 8.34 -12.88 35.06
C LYS A 169 8.23 -13.36 36.51
N PRO A 170 9.34 -13.60 37.24
CA PRO A 170 9.28 -14.09 38.60
C PRO A 170 8.86 -12.91 39.50
N GLY A 171 7.66 -12.96 40.09
CA GLY A 171 7.20 -11.99 41.09
C GLY A 171 5.89 -11.25 40.81
N ALA A 172 5.20 -11.49 39.69
CA ALA A 172 3.94 -10.79 39.38
C ALA A 172 2.66 -11.43 39.97
N LEU A 173 2.76 -12.56 40.68
CA LEU A 173 1.59 -13.31 41.20
C LEU A 173 1.35 -13.20 42.72
N SER A 174 2.06 -12.33 43.45
CA SER A 174 1.91 -12.23 44.91
C SER A 174 1.50 -10.83 45.35
N GLY A 175 0.22 -10.50 45.23
CA GLY A 175 -0.30 -9.21 45.69
C GLY A 175 -1.82 -9.05 45.58
N ALA A 176 -2.59 -10.09 45.85
CA ALA A 176 -4.05 -10.01 45.95
C ALA A 176 -4.55 -10.88 47.11
N ALA A 177 -4.03 -10.62 48.31
CA ALA A 177 -4.62 -11.05 49.56
C ALA A 177 -4.19 -10.03 50.62
N MET A 178 -5.08 -9.07 50.91
CA MET A 178 -5.27 -8.35 52.18
C MET A 178 -6.53 -7.53 52.08
#